data_AF-A0A3Q1J1N7-F1
#
_entry.id   AF-A0A3Q1J1N7-F1
#
_cell.length_a   1.000
_cell.length_b   1.000
_cell.length_c   1.000
_cell.angle_alpha   90.00
_cell.angle_beta   90.00
_cell.angle_gamma   90.00
#
_symmetry.space_group_name_H-M   'P 1'
#
loop_
_entity.id
_entity.type
_entity.pdbx_description
1 polymer ?
#
loop_
_entity_poly.entity_id
_entity_poly.type
_entity_poly.pdbx_seq_one_letter_code
_entity_poly.pdbx_strand_id
1 'polypeptide(L)'
;MGCCYSSDNDSSDKDRDQREPLIPPNPVSKPPNGTDWVTTSLPSARTDEQALLTSILTKTAQNIIDVAAAESVMMEQHEYMDKARQYSTKLAVLSNSLPQKKANALPNLTSQPHQVLASDLVPYSDVQQVSKIAAYAYSAISQIKVDAKEELVVQFAIP
;
A
#
# COMPACT_ATOMS: atom_id res chain seq x y z
N MET A 1 25.42 6.60 -15.34
CA MET A 1 25.25 5.24 -15.90
C MET A 1 24.97 4.30 -14.73
N GLY A 2 23.76 3.86 -14.39
CA GLY A 2 22.43 4.03 -14.98
C GLY A 2 21.37 3.95 -13.87
N CYS A 3 20.26 4.64 -14.09
CA CYS A 3 19.07 4.68 -13.25
C CYS A 3 18.06 3.66 -13.78
N CYS A 4 17.42 2.89 -12.91
CA CYS A 4 16.22 2.11 -13.25
C CYS A 4 14.99 2.90 -12.78
N TYR A 5 14.36 3.63 -13.70
CA TYR A 5 13.04 4.22 -13.54
C TYR A 5 12.21 3.68 -14.70
N SER A 6 11.20 2.86 -14.39
CA SER A 6 10.25 2.39 -15.39
C SER A 6 8.93 3.10 -15.11
N SER A 7 8.62 4.08 -15.96
CA SER A 7 7.31 4.71 -16.05
C SER A 7 6.55 4.03 -17.17
N ASP A 8 5.59 3.18 -16.84
CA ASP A 8 4.54 2.79 -17.78
C ASP A 8 3.38 3.74 -17.58
N ASN A 9 3.29 4.73 -18.46
CA ASN A 9 2.09 5.52 -18.67
C ASN A 9 1.37 4.89 -19.87
N ASP A 10 0.41 4.00 -19.60
CA ASP A 10 -0.58 3.61 -20.59
C ASP A 10 -1.95 4.09 -20.11
N SER A 11 -2.36 5.22 -20.67
CA SER A 11 -3.71 5.73 -20.64
C SER A 11 -4.53 4.95 -21.67
N SER A 12 -5.28 3.94 -21.23
CA SER A 12 -6.43 3.46 -22.00
C SER A 12 -7.58 3.07 -21.07
N ASP A 13 -8.70 3.74 -21.29
CA ASP A 13 -10.02 3.43 -20.79
C ASP A 13 -10.33 1.93 -20.82
N LYS A 14 -10.81 1.39 -19.70
CA LYS A 14 -11.93 0.44 -19.64
C LYS A 14 -12.40 0.24 -18.19
N ASP A 15 -13.29 1.13 -17.80
CA ASP A 15 -14.33 0.91 -16.78
C ASP A 15 -15.19 -0.31 -17.17
N ARG A 16 -14.76 -1.54 -16.83
CA ARG A 16 -15.55 -2.74 -17.13
C ARG A 16 -15.34 -4.00 -16.28
N ASP A 17 -14.89 -3.89 -15.02
CA ASP A 17 -14.65 -5.09 -14.20
C ASP A 17 -15.29 -5.11 -12.79
N GLN A 18 -16.34 -4.32 -12.56
CA GLN A 18 -17.06 -4.37 -11.26
C GLN A 18 -18.20 -5.41 -11.18
N ARG A 19 -18.23 -6.42 -12.07
CA ARG A 19 -19.22 -7.52 -12.01
C ARG A 19 -18.66 -8.88 -12.41
N GLU A 20 -17.39 -9.16 -12.13
CA GLU A 20 -16.93 -10.56 -12.19
C GLU A 20 -17.37 -11.31 -10.91
N PRO A 21 -18.17 -12.38 -11.02
CA PRO A 21 -18.48 -13.22 -9.87
C PRO A 21 -17.21 -13.91 -9.38
N LEU A 22 -16.84 -13.71 -8.12
CA LEU A 22 -15.63 -14.26 -7.48
C LEU A 22 -15.65 -15.79 -7.25
N ILE A 23 -16.52 -16.54 -7.93
CA ILE A 23 -16.68 -17.98 -7.76
C ILE A 23 -16.78 -18.64 -9.14
N PRO A 24 -15.84 -19.51 -9.53
CA PRO A 24 -15.95 -20.27 -10.77
C PRO A 24 -17.12 -21.27 -10.68
N PRO A 25 -17.81 -21.58 -11.80
CA PRO A 25 -18.94 -22.50 -11.77
C PRO A 25 -18.48 -23.92 -11.44
N ASN A 26 -19.16 -24.56 -10.48
CA ASN A 26 -18.94 -25.97 -10.15
C ASN A 26 -19.15 -26.86 -11.39
N PRO A 27 -18.21 -27.78 -11.72
CA PRO A 27 -18.43 -28.73 -12.79
C PRO A 27 -19.47 -29.79 -12.35
N VAL A 28 -20.67 -29.70 -12.90
CA VAL A 28 -21.66 -30.79 -12.84
C VAL A 28 -21.29 -31.80 -13.90
N SER A 29 -20.85 -33.00 -13.50
CA SER A 29 -20.96 -34.21 -14.32
C SER A 29 -20.99 -35.46 -13.44
N LYS A 30 -22.13 -36.15 -13.47
CA LYS A 30 -22.39 -37.47 -12.87
C LYS A 30 -21.41 -38.54 -13.40
N PRO A 31 -21.10 -39.59 -12.63
CA PRO A 31 -20.36 -40.74 -13.14
C PRO A 31 -21.31 -41.71 -13.88
N PRO A 32 -20.92 -42.29 -15.03
CA PRO A 32 -21.52 -43.53 -15.47
C PRO A 32 -20.81 -44.68 -14.71
N ASN A 33 -21.63 -45.50 -14.07
CA ASN A 33 -21.24 -46.71 -13.39
C ASN A 33 -20.52 -47.69 -14.34
N GLY A 34 -19.47 -48.36 -13.88
CA GLY A 34 -19.04 -49.64 -14.46
C GLY A 34 -17.54 -49.79 -14.73
N THR A 35 -17.00 -50.87 -14.16
CA THR A 35 -15.75 -51.58 -14.51
C THR A 35 -14.41 -50.99 -14.09
N ASP A 36 -13.91 -51.54 -12.98
CA ASP A 36 -12.54 -52.04 -12.73
C ASP A 36 -11.40 -51.39 -13.51
N TRP A 37 -10.69 -50.49 -12.83
CA TRP A 37 -9.29 -50.18 -13.16
C TRP A 37 -8.43 -50.32 -11.91
N VAL A 38 -8.09 -51.57 -11.58
CA VAL A 38 -6.78 -51.83 -11.01
C VAL A 38 -5.79 -51.75 -12.16
N THR A 39 -5.18 -50.58 -12.38
CA THR A 39 -3.85 -50.51 -12.99
C THR A 39 -3.16 -49.16 -12.76
N THR A 40 -1.97 -49.28 -12.20
CA THR A 40 -0.82 -48.39 -12.37
C THR A 40 -0.87 -47.06 -11.61
N SER A 41 -0.29 -47.11 -10.41
CA SER A 41 0.29 -45.96 -9.72
C SER A 41 1.27 -45.22 -10.64
N LEU A 42 0.81 -44.13 -11.26
CA LEU A 42 1.68 -43.12 -11.87
C LEU A 42 2.02 -42.08 -10.79
N PRO A 43 3.29 -41.95 -10.32
CA PRO A 43 3.61 -41.10 -9.17
C PRO A 43 3.65 -39.59 -9.49
N SER A 44 3.53 -39.19 -10.75
CA SER A 44 3.92 -37.83 -11.18
C SER A 44 2.79 -36.81 -11.19
N ALA A 45 1.53 -37.20 -11.43
CA ALA A 45 0.40 -36.27 -11.56
C ALA A 45 -0.25 -35.88 -10.22
N ARG A 46 -0.14 -36.75 -9.20
CA ARG A 46 -0.68 -36.47 -7.86
C ARG A 46 0.09 -35.38 -7.12
N THR A 47 1.36 -35.23 -7.44
CA THR A 47 2.24 -34.25 -6.78
C THR A 47 1.86 -32.82 -7.13
N ASP A 48 1.38 -32.57 -8.35
CA ASP A 48 0.99 -31.23 -8.82
C ASP A 48 -0.34 -30.77 -8.20
N GLU A 49 -1.35 -31.64 -8.19
CA GLU A 49 -2.64 -31.39 -7.52
C GLU A 49 -2.44 -31.13 -6.01
N GLN A 50 -1.57 -31.92 -5.36
CA GLN A 50 -1.25 -31.71 -3.95
C GLN A 50 -0.51 -30.38 -3.71
N ALA A 51 0.36 -29.95 -4.63
CA ALA A 51 1.05 -28.67 -4.55
C ALA A 51 0.08 -27.48 -4.75
N LEU A 52 -0.87 -27.60 -5.68
CA LEU A 52 -1.93 -26.62 -5.89
C LEU A 52 -2.79 -26.44 -4.64
N LEU A 53 -3.24 -27.55 -4.03
CA LEU A 53 -3.99 -27.53 -2.79
C LEU A 53 -3.20 -26.91 -1.63
N THR A 54 -1.89 -27.20 -1.54
CA THR A 54 -0.99 -26.60 -0.55
C THR A 54 -0.84 -25.09 -0.77
N SER A 55 -0.75 -24.65 -2.02
CA SER A 55 -0.71 -23.23 -2.38
C SER A 55 -2.00 -22.51 -1.99
N ILE A 56 -3.16 -23.12 -2.28
CA ILE A 56 -4.47 -22.59 -1.90
C ILE A 56 -4.55 -22.41 -0.38
N LEU A 57 -4.18 -23.43 0.39
CA LEU A 57 -4.19 -23.35 1.86
C LEU A 57 -3.24 -22.29 2.38
N THR A 58 -2.02 -22.22 1.85
CA THR A 58 -1.01 -21.22 2.27
C THR A 58 -1.47 -19.80 1.96
N LYS A 59 -1.96 -19.56 0.74
CA LYS A 59 -2.49 -18.27 0.31
C LYS A 59 -3.72 -17.87 1.15
N THR A 60 -4.59 -18.83 1.44
CA THR A 60 -5.77 -18.60 2.28
C THR A 60 -5.34 -18.23 3.71
N ALA A 61 -4.39 -18.95 4.30
CA ALA A 61 -3.86 -18.67 5.63
C ALA A 61 -3.19 -17.29 5.72
N GLN A 62 -2.52 -16.83 4.66
CA GLN A 62 -1.92 -15.49 4.58
C GLN A 62 -2.94 -14.36 4.42
N ASN A 63 -4.10 -14.63 3.80
CA ASN A 63 -5.12 -13.63 3.51
C ASN A 63 -6.20 -13.52 4.59
N ILE A 64 -6.34 -14.53 5.45
CA ILE A 64 -7.27 -14.47 6.59
C ILE A 64 -6.67 -13.54 7.66
N ILE A 65 -7.51 -12.63 8.15
CA ILE A 65 -7.15 -11.72 9.24
C ILE A 65 -7.40 -12.45 10.57
N ASP A 66 -6.35 -12.61 11.37
CA ASP A 66 -6.48 -13.05 12.75
C ASP A 66 -6.99 -11.88 13.61
N VAL A 67 -8.28 -11.93 13.97
CA VAL A 67 -8.94 -10.93 14.81
C VAL A 67 -8.49 -10.98 16.28
N ALA A 68 -7.84 -12.06 16.71
CA ALA A 68 -7.37 -12.26 18.09
C ALA A 68 -5.88 -11.88 18.30
N ALA A 69 -5.14 -11.56 17.23
CA ALA A 69 -3.72 -11.18 17.29
C ALA A 69 -3.43 -9.81 17.96
N ALA A 70 -4.43 -9.19 18.60
CA ALA A 70 -4.27 -7.95 19.35
C ALA A 70 -3.50 -8.14 20.67
N GLU A 71 -3.46 -9.36 21.22
CA GLU A 71 -2.58 -9.69 22.33
C GLU A 71 -1.15 -9.80 21.79
N SER A 72 -0.25 -8.98 22.33
CA SER A 72 1.13 -8.95 21.83
C SER A 72 1.74 -10.33 21.99
N VAL A 73 2.01 -11.01 20.87
CA VAL A 73 2.97 -12.11 20.82
C VAL A 73 4.33 -11.49 21.13
N MET A 74 4.61 -11.30 22.42
CA MET A 74 5.90 -10.81 22.87
C MET A 74 6.89 -11.90 22.59
N MET A 75 7.80 -11.59 21.67
CA MET A 75 9.01 -12.36 21.47
C MET A 75 9.71 -12.56 22.82
N GLU A 76 10.28 -13.74 23.07
CA GLU A 76 10.92 -13.99 24.36
C GLU A 76 12.09 -13.03 24.57
N GLN A 77 12.27 -12.55 25.81
CA GLN A 77 13.25 -11.50 26.11
C GLN A 77 14.67 -11.86 25.65
N HIS A 78 15.08 -13.13 25.80
CA HIS A 78 16.40 -13.56 25.39
C HIS A 78 16.56 -13.58 23.86
N GLU A 79 15.53 -14.05 23.13
CA GLU A 79 15.54 -14.01 21.67
C GLU A 79 15.63 -12.55 21.17
N TYR A 80 14.92 -11.62 21.83
CA TYR A 80 14.95 -10.21 21.48
C TYR A 80 16.37 -9.64 21.65
N MET A 81 17.01 -9.92 22.79
CA MET A 81 18.37 -9.47 23.09
C MET A 81 19.39 -10.02 22.10
N ASP A 82 19.25 -11.29 21.71
CA ASP A 82 20.12 -11.93 20.72
C ASP A 82 19.93 -11.34 19.31
N LYS A 83 18.67 -11.10 18.88
CA LYS A 83 18.41 -10.41 17.60
C LYS A 83 18.94 -8.98 17.61
N ALA A 84 18.75 -8.24 18.69
CA ALA A 84 19.27 -6.87 18.82
C ALA A 84 20.80 -6.83 18.71
N ARG A 85 21.49 -7.77 19.37
CA ARG A 85 22.95 -7.93 19.23
C ARG A 85 23.33 -8.28 17.80
N GLN A 86 22.65 -9.25 17.20
CA GLN A 86 22.92 -9.69 15.82
C GLN A 86 22.78 -8.53 14.82
N TYR A 87 21.70 -7.75 14.91
CA TYR A 87 21.49 -6.58 14.05
C TYR A 87 22.51 -5.49 14.30
N SER A 88 22.87 -5.23 15.57
CA SER A 88 23.91 -4.25 15.90
C SER A 88 25.26 -4.63 15.29
N THR A 89 25.66 -5.90 15.38
CA THR A 89 26.90 -6.38 14.77
C THR A 89 26.86 -6.30 13.25
N LYS A 90 25.76 -6.75 12.61
CA LYS A 90 25.59 -6.66 11.15
C LYS A 90 25.64 -5.20 10.68
N LEU A 91 24.97 -4.29 11.40
CA LEU A 91 24.95 -2.87 11.08
C LEU A 91 26.34 -2.23 11.23
N ALA A 92 27.10 -2.58 12.27
CA ALA A 92 28.46 -2.08 12.45
C ALA A 92 29.39 -2.50 11.29
N VAL A 93 29.30 -3.74 10.83
CA VAL A 93 30.06 -4.23 9.66
C VAL A 93 29.67 -3.47 8.39
N LEU A 94 28.36 -3.31 8.14
CA LEU A 94 27.87 -2.57 6.98
C LEU A 94 28.26 -1.08 7.03
N SER A 95 28.22 -0.47 8.21
CA SER A 95 28.58 0.94 8.41
C SER A 95 30.04 1.26 8.04
N ASN A 96 30.93 0.28 8.06
CA ASN A 96 32.33 0.45 7.63
C ASN A 96 32.49 0.38 6.11
N SER A 97 31.57 -0.31 5.43
CA SER A 97 31.56 -0.46 3.96
C SER A 97 30.75 0.62 3.24
N LEU A 98 29.84 1.29 3.96
CA LEU A 98 28.96 2.31 3.42
C LEU A 98 29.56 3.70 3.66
N PRO A 99 29.51 4.62 2.68
CA PRO A 99 29.91 6.00 2.93
C PRO A 99 29.11 6.59 4.09
N GLN A 100 29.79 7.09 5.12
CA GLN A 100 29.15 7.72 6.26
C GLN A 100 28.37 8.95 5.78
N LYS A 101 27.04 8.83 5.74
CA LYS A 101 26.15 9.97 5.51
C LYS A 101 26.18 10.86 6.74
N LYS A 102 27.06 11.87 6.72
CA LYS A 102 26.87 13.05 7.56
C LYS A 102 25.57 13.73 7.11
N ALA A 103 24.85 14.34 8.06
CA ALA A 103 23.73 15.20 7.69
C ALA A 103 24.24 16.23 6.66
N ASN A 104 23.52 16.34 5.54
CA ASN A 104 23.89 17.31 4.52
C ASN A 104 23.82 18.71 5.14
N ALA A 105 24.85 19.51 4.91
CA ALA A 105 24.83 20.92 5.29
C ALA A 105 23.73 21.64 4.50
N LEU A 106 23.20 22.72 5.09
CA LEU A 106 22.30 23.60 4.36
C LEU A 106 22.98 24.13 3.09
N PRO A 107 22.27 24.22 1.95
CA PRO A 107 22.85 24.74 0.72
C PRO A 107 23.24 26.21 0.90
N ASN A 108 24.40 26.59 0.38
CA ASN A 108 24.80 27.99 0.37
C ASN A 108 24.03 28.73 -0.73
N LEU A 109 23.12 29.62 -0.34
CA LEU A 109 22.23 30.35 -1.26
C LEU A 109 22.88 31.60 -1.85
N THR A 110 23.84 32.22 -1.16
CA THR A 110 24.51 33.45 -1.61
C THR A 110 25.87 33.65 -0.93
N SER A 111 26.84 34.20 -1.65
CA SER A 111 28.12 34.64 -1.09
C SER A 111 28.08 36.05 -0.49
N GLN A 112 26.99 36.81 -0.69
CA GLN A 112 26.83 38.18 -0.23
C GLN A 112 25.50 38.37 0.53
N PRO A 113 25.38 37.83 1.77
CA PRO A 113 24.13 37.84 2.52
C PRO A 113 23.62 39.26 2.80
N HIS A 114 24.50 40.20 3.13
CA HIS A 114 24.11 41.58 3.40
C HIS A 114 23.52 42.28 2.17
N GLN A 115 24.04 42.01 0.97
CA GLN A 115 23.51 42.59 -0.27
C GLN A 115 22.13 42.02 -0.59
N VAL A 116 21.95 40.69 -0.48
CA VAL A 116 20.66 40.04 -0.75
C VAL A 116 19.59 40.49 0.24
N LEU A 117 19.94 40.66 1.51
CA LEU A 117 18.97 41.13 2.52
C LEU A 117 18.63 42.63 2.39
N ALA A 118 19.48 43.41 1.74
CA ALA A 118 19.26 44.83 1.47
C ALA A 118 18.66 45.10 0.07
N SER A 119 18.40 44.06 -0.72
CA SER A 119 17.76 44.21 -2.03
C SER A 119 16.30 44.62 -1.88
N ASP A 120 15.69 45.04 -2.99
CA ASP A 120 14.28 45.38 -3.02
C ASP A 120 13.41 44.22 -2.50
N LEU A 121 12.43 44.58 -1.68
CA LEU A 121 11.48 43.63 -1.13
C LEU A 121 10.51 43.13 -2.20
N VAL A 122 9.83 42.02 -1.91
CA VAL A 122 8.73 41.53 -2.75
C VAL A 122 7.67 42.63 -2.89
N PRO A 123 7.24 42.99 -4.10
CA PRO A 123 6.22 44.01 -4.32
C PRO A 123 4.93 43.69 -3.56
N TYR A 124 4.33 44.71 -2.94
CA TYR A 124 3.11 44.52 -2.15
C TYR A 124 1.92 44.02 -3.01
N SER A 125 1.90 44.35 -4.30
CA SER A 125 0.92 43.83 -5.27
C SER A 125 0.88 42.30 -5.30
N ASP A 126 2.04 41.66 -5.23
CA ASP A 126 2.19 40.21 -5.34
C ASP A 126 1.66 39.56 -4.06
N VAL A 127 1.97 40.13 -2.90
CA VAL A 127 1.45 39.69 -1.59
C VAL A 127 -0.08 39.79 -1.56
N GLN A 128 -0.65 40.90 -2.05
CA GLN A 128 -2.11 41.08 -2.13
C GLN A 128 -2.75 40.08 -3.11
N GLN A 129 -2.13 39.85 -4.26
CA GLN A 129 -2.61 38.90 -5.24
C GLN A 129 -2.64 37.47 -4.67
N VAL A 130 -1.54 37.02 -4.05
CA VAL A 130 -1.47 35.69 -3.42
C VAL A 130 -2.50 35.56 -2.29
N SER A 131 -2.68 36.60 -1.48
CA SER A 131 -3.68 36.61 -0.41
C SER A 131 -5.10 36.45 -0.97
N LYS A 132 -5.41 37.12 -2.09
CA LYS A 132 -6.71 36.99 -2.77
C LYS A 132 -6.92 35.58 -3.33
N ILE A 133 -5.89 35.00 -3.95
CA ILE A 133 -5.93 33.62 -4.46
C ILE A 133 -6.18 32.63 -3.32
N ALA A 134 -5.48 32.78 -2.20
CA ALA A 134 -5.66 31.92 -1.02
C ALA A 134 -7.08 32.03 -0.45
N ALA A 135 -7.62 33.25 -0.32
CA ALA A 135 -8.99 33.46 0.14
C ALA A 135 -10.03 32.83 -0.82
N TYR A 136 -9.80 32.91 -2.13
CA TYR A 136 -10.66 32.29 -3.12
C TYR A 136 -10.62 30.76 -3.04
N ALA A 137 -9.42 30.18 -2.92
CA ALA A 137 -9.27 28.73 -2.73
C ALA A 137 -9.97 28.26 -1.45
N TYR A 138 -9.80 28.98 -0.33
CA TYR A 138 -10.51 28.69 0.92
C TYR A 138 -12.04 28.73 0.75
N SER A 139 -12.55 29.73 0.01
CA SER A 139 -13.98 29.85 -0.30
C SER A 139 -14.47 28.67 -1.15
N ALA A 140 -13.67 28.18 -2.10
CA ALA A 140 -14.02 27.01 -2.90
C ALA A 140 -14.07 25.72 -2.06
N ILE A 141 -13.16 25.55 -1.09
CA ILE A 141 -13.17 24.39 -0.17
C ILE A 141 -14.49 24.31 0.62
N SER A 142 -15.11 25.44 0.96
CA SER A 142 -16.42 25.45 1.64
C SER A 142 -17.56 24.83 0.82
N GLN A 143 -17.38 24.69 -0.51
CA GLN A 143 -18.33 24.01 -1.39
C GLN A 143 -18.18 22.49 -1.36
N ILE A 144 -17.12 21.96 -0.73
CA ILE A 144 -16.96 20.52 -0.50
C ILE A 144 -17.88 20.14 0.67
N LYS A 145 -19.16 19.97 0.36
CA LYS A 145 -20.21 19.57 1.29
C LYS A 145 -21.22 18.70 0.56
N VAL A 146 -21.96 17.90 1.33
CA VAL A 146 -23.07 17.12 0.80
C VAL A 146 -24.32 18.02 0.79
N ASP A 147 -24.90 18.22 -0.39
CA ASP A 147 -26.19 18.89 -0.51
C ASP A 147 -27.31 17.93 -0.07
N ALA A 148 -28.01 18.25 1.01
CA ALA A 148 -29.15 17.47 1.47
C ALA A 148 -30.28 17.50 0.42
N LYS A 149 -30.70 16.32 -0.04
CA LYS A 149 -31.82 16.16 -0.99
C LYS A 149 -33.06 15.59 -0.33
N GLU A 150 -32.89 14.55 0.48
CA GLU A 150 -33.96 13.83 1.16
C GLU A 150 -33.56 13.55 2.60
N GLU A 151 -34.55 13.33 3.46
CA GLU A 151 -34.32 12.97 4.85
C GLU A 151 -33.82 11.52 4.92
N LEU A 152 -32.64 11.32 5.52
CA LEU A 152 -32.06 9.97 5.67
C LEU A 152 -32.69 9.19 6.83
N VAL A 153 -33.46 9.86 7.69
CA VAL A 153 -34.08 9.28 8.88
C VAL A 153 -35.52 9.77 8.94
N VAL A 154 -36.48 8.84 8.89
CA VAL A 154 -37.90 9.20 9.05
C VAL A 154 -38.40 8.64 10.37
N GLN A 155 -39.08 9.47 11.16
CA GLN A 155 -39.71 9.01 12.39
C GLN A 155 -41.13 8.52 12.11
N PHE A 156 -41.35 7.23 12.37
CA PHE A 156 -42.68 6.65 12.29
C PHE A 156 -43.45 6.99 13.57
N ALA A 157 -44.48 7.82 13.44
CA ALA A 157 -45.51 7.99 14.46
C ALA A 157 -46.72 7.13 14.11
N ILE A 158 -47.32 6.51 15.13
CA ILE A 158 -48.56 5.74 15.00
C ILE A 158 -49.74 6.72 15.20
N PRO A 159 -50.82 6.65 14.39
CA PRO A 159 -51.99 7.55 14.49
C PRO A 159 -52.68 7.54 15.85
#